data_AF-A0A927RE60-F1
#
_entry.id   AF-A0A927RE60-F1
#
_cell.length_a   1.000
_cell.length_b   1.000
_cell.length_c   1.000
_cell.angle_alpha   90.00
_cell.angle_beta   90.00
_cell.angle_gamma   90.00
#
_symmetry.space_group_name_H-M   'P 1'
#
loop_
_entity.id
_entity.type
_entity.pdbx_description
1 polymer ?
#
loop_
_entity_poly.entity_id
_entity_poly.type
_entity_poly.pdbx_seq_one_letter_code
_entity_poly.pdbx_strand_id
1 'polypeptide(L)'
;MEIESITVEDIVTTHNNINLIPIINPSLNVLAIDAIELMLNYRIQNTIEVDSCTIIKDCYMLRYGKHIPDKADTILNALNPLKAFCIFRLKKIGGTVYPFCKNGNGWIIRHDILKVMLDNLKTIFDGYDELKVKFNRFSDLMYCFANLMPAPKGYNAYTDSEGNHIFGKGTYKENNDYPWFYLKNLQNGRDSEMLLWLNNNMDKYHLQEAFHLRPPFSGPNEYYDDNKYDKLMEYLDNAIQVIENRAKWLFEGRTNARK
;
A
#
# COMPACT_ATOMS: atom_id res chain seq x y z
N MET A 1 -0.86 -3.02 -30.97
CA MET A 1 0.07 -2.04 -30.39
C MET A 1 1.10 -2.85 -29.65
N GLU A 2 2.22 -3.17 -30.31
CA GLU A 2 3.32 -3.90 -29.70
C GLU A 2 3.97 -2.96 -28.68
N ILE A 3 3.96 -3.37 -27.41
CA ILE A 3 4.63 -2.64 -26.34
C ILE A 3 6.13 -2.94 -26.49
N GLU A 4 6.79 -2.26 -27.43
CA GLU A 4 8.24 -2.22 -27.50
C GLU A 4 8.76 -1.55 -26.22
N SER A 5 9.39 -2.38 -25.38
CA SER A 5 10.22 -2.04 -24.21
C SER A 5 9.88 -0.75 -23.46
N ILE A 6 8.79 -0.73 -22.69
CA ILE A 6 8.64 0.24 -21.60
C ILE A 6 9.85 0.08 -20.69
N THR A 7 10.66 1.14 -20.61
CA THR A 7 11.80 1.16 -19.69
C THR A 7 11.32 1.57 -18.30
N VAL A 8 12.13 1.28 -17.30
CA VAL A 8 11.81 1.65 -15.93
C VAL A 8 11.89 3.17 -15.73
N GLU A 9 12.78 3.85 -16.46
CA GLU A 9 12.79 5.31 -16.51
C GLU A 9 11.46 5.83 -17.04
N ASP A 10 10.83 5.13 -17.98
CA ASP A 10 9.48 5.47 -18.43
C ASP A 10 8.43 5.34 -17.31
N ILE A 11 8.55 4.33 -16.45
CA ILE A 11 7.63 4.10 -15.33
C ILE A 11 7.80 5.12 -14.19
N VAL A 12 9.05 5.56 -13.93
CA VAL A 12 9.41 6.39 -12.76
C VAL A 12 9.52 7.88 -13.09
N THR A 13 9.92 8.28 -14.31
CA THR A 13 10.31 9.67 -14.60
C THR A 13 9.49 10.40 -15.65
N THR A 14 8.84 9.71 -16.60
CA THR A 14 8.19 10.37 -17.75
C THR A 14 6.67 10.18 -17.83
N HIS A 15 6.07 9.30 -17.01
CA HIS A 15 4.66 8.95 -17.15
C HIS A 15 3.85 9.04 -15.85
N ASN A 16 3.87 10.20 -15.17
CA ASN A 16 2.99 10.49 -14.03
C ASN A 16 1.49 10.31 -14.33
N ASN A 17 1.10 10.18 -15.60
CA ASN A 17 -0.28 10.06 -16.06
C ASN A 17 -0.63 8.69 -16.67
N ILE A 18 0.29 7.73 -16.68
CA ILE A 18 -0.02 6.37 -17.15
C ILE A 18 -0.32 5.48 -15.95
N ASN A 19 -1.51 4.85 -15.96
CA ASN A 19 -1.87 3.80 -15.02
C ASN A 19 -0.97 2.57 -15.29
N LEU A 20 -0.14 2.23 -14.33
CA LEU A 20 0.85 1.17 -14.43
C LEU A 20 0.23 -0.22 -14.25
N ILE A 21 -0.91 -0.33 -13.54
CA ILE A 21 -1.51 -1.64 -13.25
C ILE A 21 -1.87 -2.41 -14.54
N PRO A 22 -2.55 -1.82 -15.55
CA PRO A 22 -2.82 -2.48 -16.83
C PRO A 22 -1.56 -2.92 -17.59
N ILE A 23 -0.43 -2.24 -17.40
CA ILE A 23 0.85 -2.60 -18.03
C ILE A 23 1.43 -3.84 -17.36
N ILE A 24 1.35 -3.89 -16.03
CA ILE A 24 1.88 -4.96 -15.20
C ILE A 24 1.04 -6.22 -15.28
N ASN A 25 -0.27 -6.05 -15.33
CA ASN A 25 -1.21 -7.14 -15.49
C ASN A 25 -2.18 -6.80 -16.63
N PRO A 26 -1.83 -7.12 -17.89
CA PRO A 26 -2.66 -6.83 -19.06
C PRO A 26 -4.04 -7.48 -19.01
N SER A 27 -4.24 -8.54 -18.21
CA SER A 27 -5.57 -9.11 -17.99
C SER A 27 -6.52 -8.15 -17.25
N LEU A 28 -5.98 -7.10 -16.61
CA LEU A 28 -6.71 -6.02 -15.97
C LEU A 28 -6.88 -4.78 -16.88
N ASN A 29 -6.35 -4.83 -18.11
CA ASN A 29 -6.46 -3.76 -19.13
C ASN A 29 -7.89 -3.58 -19.68
N VAL A 30 -8.84 -4.38 -19.21
CA VAL A 30 -10.24 -4.35 -19.66
C VAL A 30 -11.02 -3.15 -19.09
N LEU A 31 -10.39 -2.34 -18.23
CA LEU A 31 -11.05 -1.29 -17.49
C LEU A 31 -10.21 -0.02 -17.57
N ALA A 32 -10.68 0.97 -18.32
CA ALA A 32 -10.22 2.35 -18.24
C ALA A 32 -10.68 2.95 -16.89
N ILE A 33 -10.12 2.40 -15.82
CA ILE A 33 -10.55 2.61 -14.45
C ILE A 33 -9.42 3.33 -13.69
N ASP A 34 -9.83 4.32 -12.91
CA ASP A 34 -9.00 4.98 -11.91
C ASP A 34 -8.36 3.93 -10.99
N ALA A 35 -7.07 4.04 -10.68
CA ALA A 35 -6.35 3.05 -9.85
C ALA A 35 -7.01 2.81 -8.48
N ILE A 36 -7.70 3.82 -7.92
CA ILE A 36 -8.53 3.68 -6.72
C ILE A 36 -9.65 2.65 -6.92
N GLU A 37 -10.37 2.74 -8.04
CA GLU A 37 -11.49 1.85 -8.32
C GLU A 37 -10.99 0.42 -8.59
N LEU A 38 -9.84 0.25 -9.25
CA LEU A 38 -9.25 -1.08 -9.40
C LEU A 38 -8.85 -1.68 -8.05
N MET A 39 -8.21 -0.89 -7.18
CA MET A 39 -7.90 -1.29 -5.80
C MET A 39 -9.16 -1.71 -5.04
N LEU A 40 -10.24 -0.93 -5.12
CA LEU A 40 -11.49 -1.24 -4.43
C LEU A 40 -12.12 -2.52 -4.96
N ASN A 41 -12.21 -2.68 -6.29
CA ASN A 41 -12.73 -3.90 -6.92
C ASN A 41 -11.93 -5.13 -6.50
N TYR A 42 -10.60 -5.04 -6.49
CA TYR A 42 -9.71 -6.10 -6.01
C TYR A 42 -10.06 -6.53 -4.57
N ARG A 43 -10.21 -5.57 -3.65
CA ARG A 43 -10.54 -5.84 -2.24
C ARG A 43 -11.98 -6.33 -2.03
N ILE A 44 -12.91 -5.94 -2.90
CA ILE A 44 -14.33 -6.37 -2.83
C ILE A 44 -14.47 -7.80 -3.32
N GLN A 45 -13.86 -8.13 -4.46
CA GLN A 45 -14.07 -9.40 -5.15
C GLN A 45 -13.15 -10.52 -4.64
N ASN A 46 -12.18 -10.22 -3.77
CA ASN A 46 -11.14 -11.17 -3.35
C ASN A 46 -10.47 -11.86 -4.56
N THR A 47 -10.24 -11.11 -5.63
CA THR A 47 -9.55 -11.61 -6.81
C THR A 47 -8.06 -11.80 -6.51
N ILE A 48 -7.34 -12.48 -7.42
CA ILE A 48 -5.92 -12.83 -7.26
C ILE A 48 -5.10 -11.58 -6.92
N GLU A 49 -4.26 -11.69 -5.89
CA GLU A 49 -3.34 -10.64 -5.47
C GLU A 49 -2.52 -10.12 -6.66
N VAL A 50 -2.44 -8.79 -6.80
CA VAL A 50 -1.57 -8.19 -7.83
C VAL A 50 -0.14 -8.44 -7.36
N ASP A 51 0.39 -9.57 -7.80
CA ASP A 51 1.80 -9.88 -7.74
C ASP A 51 2.61 -8.77 -8.40
N SER A 52 3.80 -8.50 -7.88
CA SER A 52 4.73 -7.59 -8.56
C SER A 52 4.90 -7.99 -10.02
N CYS A 53 5.06 -7.00 -10.90
CA CYS A 53 5.32 -7.29 -12.30
C CYS A 53 6.61 -8.09 -12.50
N THR A 54 6.70 -8.78 -13.64
CA THR A 54 7.90 -9.52 -14.06
C THR A 54 9.16 -8.65 -14.02
N ILE A 55 9.07 -7.39 -14.48
CA ILE A 55 10.17 -6.42 -14.43
C ILE A 55 10.68 -6.23 -13.00
N ILE A 56 9.78 -6.15 -12.02
CA ILE A 56 10.15 -6.00 -10.61
C ILE A 56 10.74 -7.29 -10.06
N LYS A 57 10.15 -8.45 -10.36
CA LYS A 57 10.66 -9.76 -9.94
C LYS A 57 12.09 -9.98 -10.46
N ASP A 58 12.37 -9.60 -11.70
CA ASP A 58 13.70 -9.67 -12.32
C ASP A 58 14.70 -8.75 -11.62
N CYS A 59 14.32 -7.50 -11.35
CA CYS A 59 15.21 -6.54 -10.71
C CYS A 59 15.50 -6.93 -9.26
N TYR A 60 14.53 -7.50 -8.56
CA TYR A 60 14.73 -8.09 -7.24
C TYR A 60 15.74 -9.25 -7.29
N MET A 61 15.58 -10.18 -8.24
CA MET A 61 16.52 -11.29 -8.44
C MET A 61 17.94 -10.78 -8.73
N LEU A 62 18.09 -9.82 -9.65
CA LEU A 62 19.39 -9.26 -10.01
C LEU A 62 20.07 -8.57 -8.82
N ARG A 63 19.31 -7.86 -7.99
CA ARG A 63 19.86 -7.11 -6.85
C ARG A 63 20.25 -8.01 -5.68
N TYR A 64 19.44 -9.03 -5.39
CA TYR A 64 19.58 -9.82 -4.16
C TYR A 64 20.03 -11.26 -4.38
N GLY A 65 20.11 -11.73 -5.63
CA GLY A 65 20.45 -13.11 -5.97
C GLY A 65 19.41 -14.15 -5.53
N LYS A 66 18.16 -13.72 -5.27
CA LYS A 66 17.06 -14.58 -4.83
C LYS A 66 15.72 -14.03 -5.29
N HIS A 67 14.71 -14.90 -5.39
CA HIS A 67 13.34 -14.49 -5.65
C HIS A 67 12.76 -13.68 -4.49
N ILE A 68 11.74 -12.88 -4.79
CA ILE A 68 10.88 -12.27 -3.77
C ILE A 68 10.32 -13.40 -2.89
N PRO A 69 10.40 -13.30 -1.56
CA PRO A 69 9.84 -14.34 -0.68
C PRO A 69 8.35 -14.56 -0.90
N ASP A 70 7.93 -15.82 -0.84
CA ASP A 70 6.52 -16.18 -0.82
C ASP A 70 5.82 -15.47 0.35
N LYS A 71 4.67 -14.84 0.08
CA LYS A 71 3.90 -14.03 1.06
C LYS A 71 4.58 -12.73 1.51
N ALA A 72 5.49 -12.17 0.72
CA ALA A 72 5.85 -10.77 0.82
C ALA A 72 4.59 -9.88 0.79
N ASP A 73 4.58 -8.79 1.54
CA ASP A 73 3.47 -7.83 1.62
C ASP A 73 3.92 -6.45 1.13
N THR A 74 2.95 -5.60 0.84
CA THR A 74 3.11 -4.17 0.65
C THR A 74 3.54 -3.48 1.95
N ILE A 75 4.55 -2.60 1.87
CA ILE A 75 5.02 -1.85 3.06
C ILE A 75 4.03 -0.74 3.42
N LEU A 76 3.58 -0.01 2.41
CA LEU A 76 2.65 1.09 2.54
C LEU A 76 1.28 0.63 2.05
N ASN A 77 0.22 1.07 2.74
CA ASN A 77 -1.15 0.70 2.44
C ASN A 77 -1.97 1.95 2.08
N ALA A 78 -2.19 2.18 0.78
CA ALA A 78 -2.97 3.29 0.25
C ALA A 78 -4.46 3.25 0.65
N LEU A 79 -5.00 2.07 0.96
CA LEU A 79 -6.40 1.92 1.33
C LEU A 79 -6.74 2.62 2.65
N ASN A 80 -5.81 2.66 3.61
CA ASN A 80 -6.08 3.21 4.93
C ASN A 80 -6.36 4.72 4.94
N PRO A 81 -5.48 5.57 4.38
CA PRO A 81 -5.77 7.00 4.26
C PRO A 81 -6.96 7.27 3.33
N LEU A 82 -7.13 6.50 2.25
CA LEU A 82 -8.29 6.63 1.35
C LEU A 82 -9.59 6.36 2.11
N LYS A 83 -9.66 5.25 2.84
CA LYS A 83 -10.84 4.85 3.61
C LYS A 83 -11.21 5.92 4.64
N ALA A 84 -10.21 6.49 5.33
CA ALA A 84 -10.44 7.55 6.30
C ALA A 84 -11.10 8.78 5.65
N PHE A 85 -10.56 9.24 4.51
CA PHE A 85 -11.14 10.32 3.71
C PHE A 85 -12.57 10.00 3.23
N CYS A 86 -12.75 8.85 2.57
CA CYS A 86 -14.04 8.48 1.99
C CYS A 86 -15.14 8.33 3.04
N ILE A 87 -14.85 7.72 4.20
CA ILE A 87 -15.84 7.61 5.30
C ILE A 87 -16.28 8.99 5.77
N PHE A 88 -15.34 9.91 5.95
CA PHE A 88 -15.66 11.28 6.36
C PHE A 88 -16.56 11.98 5.33
N ARG A 89 -16.21 11.88 4.04
CA ARG A 89 -16.99 12.46 2.95
C ARG A 89 -18.39 11.89 2.87
N LEU A 90 -18.53 10.56 2.90
CA LEU A 90 -19.83 9.89 2.88
C LEU A 90 -20.73 10.31 4.05
N LYS A 91 -20.17 10.49 5.25
CA LYS A 91 -20.91 11.02 6.41
C LYS A 91 -21.40 12.45 6.17
N LYS A 92 -20.57 13.31 5.56
CA LYS A 92 -20.96 14.69 5.22
C LYS A 92 -22.07 14.76 4.17
N ILE A 93 -22.08 13.84 3.22
CA ILE A 93 -23.10 13.76 2.14
C ILE A 93 -24.43 13.18 2.66
N GLY A 94 -24.51 12.80 3.95
CA GLY A 94 -25.73 12.29 4.59
C GLY A 94 -25.84 10.77 4.60
N GLY A 95 -24.76 10.04 4.29
CA GLY A 95 -24.72 8.58 4.38
C GLY A 95 -24.57 8.09 5.83
N THR A 96 -25.39 7.13 6.25
CA THR A 96 -25.15 6.37 7.49
C THR A 96 -24.05 5.35 7.23
N VAL A 97 -22.83 5.63 7.70
CA VAL A 97 -21.65 4.79 7.45
C VAL A 97 -21.02 4.31 8.76
N TYR A 98 -21.08 2.99 8.99
CA TYR A 98 -20.37 2.32 10.07
C TYR A 98 -19.27 1.41 9.49
N PRO A 99 -17.98 1.74 9.71
CA PRO A 99 -16.87 1.09 9.00
C PRO A 99 -16.54 -0.33 9.46
N PHE A 100 -17.14 -0.80 10.55
CA PHE A 100 -16.84 -2.09 11.14
C PHE A 100 -18.12 -2.83 11.52
N CYS A 101 -18.10 -4.16 11.37
CA CYS A 101 -19.04 -5.05 12.04
C CYS A 101 -18.27 -6.10 12.85
N LYS A 102 -18.94 -6.63 13.89
CA LYS A 102 -18.41 -7.70 14.73
C LYS A 102 -18.80 -9.04 14.11
N ASN A 103 -17.82 -9.83 13.70
CA ASN A 103 -18.00 -11.26 13.43
C ASN A 103 -17.43 -12.03 14.65
N GLY A 104 -17.86 -13.26 14.91
CA GLY A 104 -17.50 -14.08 16.08
C GLY A 104 -16.01 -14.19 16.41
N ASN A 105 -15.11 -13.80 15.49
CA ASN A 105 -13.65 -13.82 15.65
C ASN A 105 -12.97 -12.44 15.55
N GLY A 106 -13.70 -11.32 15.51
CA GLY A 106 -13.10 -9.98 15.49
C GLY A 106 -13.91 -8.89 14.78
N TRP A 107 -13.33 -7.69 14.69
CA TRP A 107 -13.88 -6.58 13.91
C TRP A 107 -13.41 -6.70 12.46
N ILE A 108 -14.34 -6.83 11.53
CA ILE A 108 -14.03 -6.84 10.09
C ILE A 108 -14.48 -5.54 9.44
N ILE A 109 -13.72 -5.11 8.44
CA ILE A 109 -14.19 -4.10 7.48
C ILE A 109 -15.38 -4.72 6.77
N ARG A 110 -16.52 -4.04 6.77
CA ARG A 110 -17.68 -4.56 6.05
C ARG A 110 -17.40 -4.46 4.54
N HIS A 111 -17.51 -5.55 3.77
CA HIS A 111 -17.37 -5.46 2.30
C HIS A 111 -18.30 -4.41 1.69
N ASP A 112 -19.43 -4.12 2.34
CA ASP A 112 -20.32 -3.04 1.93
C ASP A 112 -19.70 -1.64 2.01
N ILE A 113 -18.73 -1.36 2.89
CA ILE A 113 -18.12 -0.02 2.93
C ILE A 113 -17.29 0.24 1.68
N LEU A 114 -16.50 -0.74 1.26
CA LEU A 114 -15.69 -0.62 0.05
C LEU A 114 -16.58 -0.50 -1.18
N LYS A 115 -17.70 -1.23 -1.22
CA LYS A 115 -18.70 -1.11 -2.28
C LYS A 115 -19.37 0.26 -2.28
N VAL A 116 -19.79 0.77 -1.12
CA VAL A 116 -20.37 2.11 -1.00
C VAL A 116 -19.35 3.18 -1.41
N MET A 117 -18.08 3.05 -1.04
CA MET A 117 -17.02 3.94 -1.50
C MET A 117 -16.92 3.92 -3.03
N LEU A 118 -16.85 2.73 -3.63
CA LEU A 118 -16.76 2.52 -5.07
C LEU A 118 -17.93 3.18 -5.80
N ASP A 119 -19.17 2.88 -5.39
CA ASP A 119 -20.39 3.40 -6.01
C ASP A 119 -20.52 4.94 -5.90
N ASN A 120 -19.74 5.59 -5.02
CA ASN A 120 -19.84 7.01 -4.72
C ASN A 120 -18.54 7.81 -4.97
N LEU A 121 -17.54 7.23 -5.65
CA LEU A 121 -16.23 7.90 -5.85
C LEU A 121 -16.36 9.31 -6.45
N LYS A 122 -17.23 9.49 -7.46
CA LYS A 122 -17.47 10.80 -8.08
C LYS A 122 -17.90 11.85 -7.05
N THR A 123 -18.88 11.51 -6.20
CA THR A 123 -19.42 12.43 -5.20
C THR A 123 -18.44 12.64 -4.04
N ILE A 124 -17.71 11.59 -3.64
CA ILE A 124 -16.70 11.66 -2.59
C ILE A 124 -15.62 12.68 -2.94
N PHE A 125 -15.15 12.66 -4.19
CA PHE A 125 -14.06 13.51 -4.69
C PHE A 125 -14.53 14.83 -5.31
N ASP A 126 -15.82 15.15 -5.29
CA ASP A 126 -16.31 16.44 -5.80
C ASP A 126 -15.69 17.62 -5.03
N GLY A 127 -14.91 18.44 -5.74
CA GLY A 127 -14.09 19.53 -5.19
C GLY A 127 -12.71 19.11 -4.67
N TYR A 128 -12.26 17.86 -4.90
CA TYR A 128 -11.02 17.27 -4.37
C TYR A 128 -10.20 16.58 -5.48
N ASP A 129 -10.18 17.15 -6.68
CA ASP A 129 -9.54 16.55 -7.87
C ASP A 129 -8.05 16.28 -7.67
N GLU A 130 -7.31 17.22 -7.05
CA GLU A 130 -5.88 17.04 -6.77
C GLU A 130 -5.62 15.86 -5.82
N LEU A 131 -6.45 15.74 -4.78
CA LEU A 131 -6.37 14.64 -3.83
C LEU A 131 -6.68 13.30 -4.53
N LYS A 132 -7.65 13.29 -5.45
CA LYS A 132 -7.98 12.10 -6.27
C LYS A 132 -6.79 11.67 -7.11
N VAL A 133 -6.10 12.61 -7.76
CA VAL A 133 -4.89 12.33 -8.56
C VAL A 133 -3.81 11.69 -7.70
N LYS A 134 -3.53 12.24 -6.51
CA LYS A 134 -2.52 11.67 -5.61
C LYS A 134 -2.91 10.29 -5.10
N PHE A 135 -4.17 10.06 -4.73
CA PHE A 135 -4.63 8.72 -4.35
C PHE A 135 -4.53 7.72 -5.50
N ASN A 136 -4.90 8.12 -6.71
CA ASN A 136 -4.74 7.28 -7.90
C ASN A 136 -3.27 6.89 -8.09
N ARG A 137 -2.33 7.85 -8.05
CA ARG A 137 -0.90 7.54 -8.17
C ARG A 137 -0.40 6.64 -7.05
N PHE A 138 -0.78 6.91 -5.80
CA PHE A 138 -0.36 6.10 -4.68
C PHE A 138 -0.91 4.67 -4.74
N SER A 139 -2.19 4.49 -5.09
CA SER A 139 -2.80 3.18 -5.31
C SER A 139 -2.14 2.44 -6.46
N ASP A 140 -1.88 3.12 -7.58
CA ASP A 140 -1.21 2.56 -8.75
C ASP A 140 0.18 2.03 -8.38
N LEU A 141 1.01 2.88 -7.77
CA LEU A 141 2.35 2.52 -7.30
C LEU A 141 2.33 1.38 -6.30
N MET A 142 1.45 1.41 -5.31
CA MET A 142 1.38 0.39 -4.26
C MET A 142 1.13 -1.01 -4.84
N TYR A 143 0.23 -1.15 -5.80
CA TYR A 143 -0.07 -2.45 -6.42
C TYR A 143 0.98 -2.85 -7.47
N CYS A 144 1.50 -1.89 -8.22
CA CYS A 144 2.53 -2.15 -9.23
C CYS A 144 3.85 -2.61 -8.63
N PHE A 145 4.19 -2.02 -7.49
CA PHE A 145 5.39 -2.27 -6.72
C PHE A 145 5.09 -3.08 -5.45
N ALA A 146 3.96 -3.78 -5.42
CA ALA A 146 3.59 -4.67 -4.34
C ALA A 146 4.66 -5.75 -4.15
N ASN A 147 4.78 -6.28 -2.94
CA ASN A 147 5.67 -7.41 -2.61
C ASN A 147 7.18 -7.13 -2.80
N LEU A 148 7.58 -5.87 -2.98
CA LEU A 148 8.99 -5.49 -3.03
C LEU A 148 9.70 -5.67 -1.68
N MET A 149 8.99 -5.80 -0.56
CA MET A 149 9.59 -6.06 0.73
C MET A 149 9.72 -7.57 0.94
N PRO A 150 10.91 -8.11 1.18
CA PRO A 150 10.99 -9.38 1.88
C PRO A 150 10.43 -9.17 3.28
N ALA A 151 9.17 -9.56 3.49
CA ALA A 151 8.59 -9.57 4.82
C ALA A 151 9.13 -10.82 5.56
N PRO A 152 9.61 -10.71 6.80
CA PRO A 152 10.00 -11.87 7.58
C PRO A 152 8.76 -12.75 7.86
N LYS A 153 9.01 -14.04 8.07
CA LYS A 153 7.96 -14.98 8.48
C LYS A 153 7.32 -14.47 9.77
N GLY A 154 5.99 -14.34 9.78
CA GLY A 154 5.24 -13.80 10.93
C GLY A 154 4.95 -12.29 10.87
N TYR A 155 5.39 -11.57 9.82
CA TYR A 155 4.99 -10.18 9.60
C TYR A 155 3.46 -10.04 9.40
N ASN A 156 2.88 -10.98 8.66
CA ASN A 156 1.43 -11.10 8.50
C ASN A 156 0.83 -11.97 9.59
N ALA A 157 -0.42 -11.68 9.95
CA ALA A 157 -1.15 -12.48 10.90
C ALA A 157 -1.31 -13.92 10.38
N TYR A 158 -1.12 -14.89 11.26
CA TYR A 158 -1.26 -16.31 10.94
C TYR A 158 -1.83 -17.08 12.12
N THR A 159 -2.42 -18.23 11.85
CA THR A 159 -2.81 -19.18 12.90
C THR A 159 -1.68 -20.21 13.02
N ASP A 160 -1.16 -20.41 14.23
CA ASP A 160 -0.13 -21.40 14.48
C ASP A 160 -0.70 -22.84 14.47
N SER A 161 0.17 -23.83 14.66
CA SER A 161 -0.21 -25.25 14.68
C SER A 161 -1.14 -25.64 15.84
N GLU A 162 -1.26 -24.79 16.86
CA GLU A 162 -2.09 -25.01 18.05
C GLU A 162 -3.44 -24.29 17.94
N GLY A 163 -3.67 -23.56 16.85
CA GLY A 163 -4.90 -22.81 16.61
C GLY A 163 -4.89 -21.39 17.19
N ASN A 164 -3.75 -20.91 17.71
CA ASN A 164 -3.65 -19.55 18.24
C ASN A 164 -3.50 -18.55 17.11
N HIS A 165 -4.20 -17.42 17.21
CA HIS A 165 -4.05 -16.32 16.26
C HIS A 165 -2.88 -15.43 16.64
N ILE A 166 -1.86 -15.39 15.78
CA ILE A 166 -0.68 -14.54 15.90
C ILE A 166 -0.91 -13.29 15.05
N PHE A 167 -0.88 -12.11 15.68
CA PHE A 167 -1.26 -10.84 15.04
C PHE A 167 -0.19 -10.24 14.11
N GLY A 168 1.01 -10.84 14.03
CA GLY A 168 2.14 -10.35 13.24
C GLY A 168 2.46 -8.88 13.51
N LYS A 169 2.41 -8.03 12.46
CA LYS A 169 2.63 -6.57 12.55
C LYS A 169 1.72 -5.88 13.57
N GLY A 170 0.57 -6.46 13.87
CA GLY A 170 -0.31 -6.05 14.95
C GLY A 170 -1.72 -5.75 14.52
N THR A 171 -2.46 -5.13 15.42
CA THR A 171 -3.88 -4.82 15.23
C THR A 171 -4.08 -3.42 14.66
N TYR A 172 -5.27 -3.19 14.09
CA TYR A 172 -5.74 -1.87 13.66
C TYR A 172 -5.50 -0.78 14.72
N LYS A 173 -5.75 -1.10 16.00
CA LYS A 173 -5.63 -0.13 17.09
C LYS A 173 -4.20 0.29 17.37
N GLU A 174 -3.24 -0.56 17.05
CA GLU A 174 -1.84 -0.37 17.38
C GLU A 174 -1.07 0.33 16.27
N ASN A 175 -1.39 0.04 15.00
CA ASN A 175 -0.64 0.60 13.88
C ASN A 175 -1.48 1.00 12.65
N ASN A 176 -2.69 0.47 12.48
CA ASN A 176 -3.51 0.70 11.28
C ASN A 176 -2.70 0.59 9.95
N ASP A 177 -1.87 -0.44 9.86
CA ASP A 177 -0.87 -0.72 8.81
C ASP A 177 0.07 0.43 8.43
N TYR A 178 0.28 1.42 9.30
CA TYR A 178 1.35 2.39 9.07
C TYR A 178 2.67 1.87 9.65
N PRO A 179 3.73 1.72 8.82
CA PRO A 179 5.04 1.26 9.28
C PRO A 179 5.63 2.11 10.41
N TRP A 180 5.33 3.42 10.43
CA TRP A 180 5.78 4.32 11.50
C TRP A 180 5.24 3.96 12.88
N PHE A 181 3.93 3.69 12.99
CA PHE A 181 3.35 3.27 14.27
C PHE A 181 3.89 1.88 14.65
N TYR A 182 4.07 1.00 13.66
CA TYR A 182 4.65 -0.32 13.90
C TYR A 182 6.09 -0.24 14.43
N LEU A 183 6.97 0.55 13.80
CA LEU A 183 8.35 0.78 14.28
C LEU A 183 8.36 1.33 15.70
N LYS A 184 7.51 2.33 15.99
CA LYS A 184 7.39 2.87 17.35
C LYS A 184 6.99 1.81 18.35
N ASN A 185 6.04 0.94 18.01
CA ASN A 185 5.63 -0.14 18.91
C ASN A 185 6.76 -1.15 19.13
N LEU A 186 7.53 -1.49 18.09
CA LEU A 186 8.72 -2.34 18.22
C LEU A 186 9.76 -1.72 19.15
N GLN A 187 10.08 -0.43 18.97
CA GLN A 187 11.00 0.32 19.82
C GLN A 187 10.52 0.41 21.28
N ASN A 188 9.21 0.32 21.52
CA ASN A 188 8.60 0.27 22.84
C ASN A 188 8.48 -1.16 23.42
N GLY A 189 9.17 -2.14 22.83
CA GLY A 189 9.27 -3.50 23.37
C GLY A 189 8.16 -4.46 22.94
N ARG A 190 7.40 -4.16 21.88
CA ARG A 190 6.37 -5.08 21.35
C ARG A 190 6.95 -6.44 20.96
N ASP A 191 8.08 -6.43 20.24
CA ASP A 191 8.71 -7.63 19.70
C ASP A 191 10.20 -7.34 19.41
N SER A 192 11.08 -7.91 20.22
CA SER A 192 12.54 -7.68 20.14
C SER A 192 13.18 -8.39 18.96
N GLU A 193 12.68 -9.56 18.56
CA GLU A 193 13.20 -10.32 17.43
C GLU A 193 12.90 -9.60 16.12
N MET A 194 11.68 -9.08 15.97
CA MET A 194 11.29 -8.28 14.82
C MET A 194 12.03 -6.95 14.76
N LEU A 195 12.25 -6.29 15.90
CA LEU A 195 13.07 -5.09 15.95
C LEU A 195 14.51 -5.37 15.50
N LEU A 196 15.12 -6.45 15.99
CA LEU A 196 16.47 -6.86 15.61
C LEU A 196 16.55 -7.19 14.11
N TRP A 197 15.59 -7.96 13.59
CA TRP A 197 15.52 -8.26 12.16
C TRP A 197 15.43 -6.97 11.34
N LEU A 198 14.55 -6.05 11.73
CA LEU A 198 14.34 -4.80 11.02
C LEU A 198 15.62 -3.96 11.03
N ASN A 199 16.26 -3.77 12.19
CA ASN A 199 17.54 -3.06 12.30
C ASN A 199 18.64 -3.66 11.41
N ASN A 200 18.69 -4.98 11.29
CA ASN A 200 19.70 -5.67 10.47
C ASN A 200 19.41 -5.64 8.96
N ASN A 201 18.18 -5.31 8.55
CA ASN A 201 17.73 -5.45 7.16
C ASN A 201 17.17 -4.14 6.57
N MET A 202 17.00 -3.08 7.35
CA MET A 202 16.38 -1.84 6.91
C MET A 202 17.18 -1.20 5.77
N ASP A 203 18.51 -1.07 5.93
CA ASP A 203 19.41 -0.54 4.91
C ASP A 203 19.48 -1.47 3.69
N LYS A 204 19.61 -2.78 3.96
CA LYS A 204 19.76 -3.81 2.94
C LYS A 204 18.62 -3.82 1.93
N TYR A 205 17.39 -3.60 2.39
CA TYR A 205 16.18 -3.62 1.55
C TYR A 205 15.60 -2.24 1.26
N HIS A 206 16.35 -1.19 1.61
CA HIS A 206 15.99 0.20 1.39
C HIS A 206 14.61 0.54 1.98
N LEU A 207 14.44 0.26 3.29
CA LEU A 207 13.17 0.37 4.02
C LEU A 207 13.09 1.61 4.92
N GLN A 208 14.21 2.30 5.19
CA GLN A 208 14.27 3.41 6.15
C GLN A 208 13.16 4.43 5.92
N GLU A 209 13.04 4.96 4.71
CA GLU A 209 12.11 6.05 4.43
C GLU A 209 10.66 5.62 4.69
N ALA A 210 10.29 4.39 4.33
CA ALA A 210 8.93 3.88 4.55
C ALA A 210 8.59 3.72 6.04
N PHE A 211 9.53 3.25 6.87
CA PHE A 211 9.32 3.10 8.31
C PHE A 211 9.43 4.43 9.09
N HIS A 212 10.06 5.46 8.52
CA HIS A 212 10.14 6.79 9.11
C HIS A 212 9.10 7.77 8.54
N LEU A 213 8.34 7.38 7.52
CA LEU A 213 7.24 8.16 6.95
C LEU A 213 6.11 8.34 7.98
N ARG A 214 5.97 9.57 8.47
CA ARG A 214 4.93 9.91 9.45
C ARG A 214 3.53 9.82 8.81
N PRO A 215 2.57 9.12 9.43
CA PRO A 215 1.19 9.09 8.94
C PRO A 215 0.56 10.49 8.96
N PRO A 216 -0.53 10.73 8.21
CA PRO A 216 -1.25 12.01 8.25
C PRO A 216 -2.07 12.18 9.55
N PHE A 217 -1.92 11.25 10.49
CA PHE A 217 -2.66 11.11 11.73
C PHE A 217 -1.71 11.04 12.92
N SER A 218 -2.10 11.66 14.02
CA SER A 218 -1.42 11.60 15.32
C SER A 218 -1.51 10.23 15.99
N GLY A 219 -2.52 9.42 15.64
CA GLY A 219 -2.70 8.07 16.16
C GLY A 219 -3.31 7.10 15.14
N PRO A 220 -3.15 5.78 15.32
CA PRO A 220 -3.65 4.76 14.38
C PRO A 220 -5.17 4.82 14.17
N ASN A 221 -5.91 5.23 15.21
CA ASN A 221 -7.37 5.26 15.24
C ASN A 221 -7.96 6.66 15.00
N GLU A 222 -7.14 7.66 14.66
CA GLU A 222 -7.64 9.00 14.47
C GLU A 222 -8.53 9.08 13.22
N TYR A 223 -9.64 9.82 13.34
CA TYR A 223 -10.53 10.08 12.22
C TYR A 223 -10.02 11.23 11.36
N TYR A 224 -10.22 11.10 10.05
CA TYR A 224 -10.02 12.21 9.13
C TYR A 224 -11.11 13.29 9.32
N ASP A 225 -10.71 14.55 9.18
CA ASP A 225 -11.55 15.72 8.99
C ASP A 225 -10.83 16.72 8.05
N ASP A 226 -11.54 17.73 7.56
CA ASP A 226 -10.97 18.68 6.58
C ASP A 226 -9.76 19.47 7.11
N ASN A 227 -9.59 19.62 8.42
CA ASN A 227 -8.41 20.27 9.01
C ASN A 227 -7.12 19.46 8.80
N LYS A 228 -7.24 18.21 8.34
CA LYS A 228 -6.12 17.30 8.03
C LYS A 228 -5.81 17.22 6.55
N TYR A 229 -6.49 18.00 5.71
CA TYR A 229 -6.31 17.96 4.25
C TYR A 229 -4.84 18.14 3.86
N ASP A 230 -4.19 19.21 4.32
CA ASP A 230 -2.79 19.49 3.96
C ASP A 230 -1.83 18.38 4.41
N LYS A 231 -2.05 17.84 5.62
CA LYS A 231 -1.25 16.71 6.14
C LYS A 231 -1.47 15.43 5.33
N LEU A 232 -2.69 15.21 4.86
CA LEU A 232 -3.00 14.08 3.99
C LEU A 232 -2.32 14.24 2.63
N MET A 233 -2.37 15.44 2.04
CA MET A 233 -1.69 15.76 0.78
C MET A 233 -0.18 15.55 0.90
N GLU A 234 0.45 16.10 1.94
CA GLU A 234 1.88 15.93 2.24
C GLU A 234 2.24 14.45 2.44
N TYR A 235 1.42 13.70 3.18
CA TYR A 235 1.63 12.27 3.36
C TYR A 235 1.61 11.51 2.03
N LEU A 236 0.64 11.81 1.16
CA LEU A 236 0.53 11.14 -0.14
C LEU A 236 1.74 11.44 -1.02
N ASP A 237 2.18 12.69 -1.08
CA ASP A 237 3.38 13.07 -1.84
C ASP A 237 4.63 12.33 -1.34
N ASN A 238 4.83 12.31 -0.02
CA ASN A 238 5.95 11.60 0.56
C ASN A 238 5.84 10.08 0.37
N ALA A 239 4.64 9.50 0.47
CA ALA A 239 4.43 8.07 0.25
C ALA A 239 4.71 7.65 -1.20
N ILE A 240 4.28 8.46 -2.17
CA ILE A 240 4.59 8.31 -3.59
C ILE A 240 6.10 8.35 -3.79
N GLN A 241 6.77 9.38 -3.27
CA GLN A 241 8.21 9.56 -3.41
C GLN A 241 9.00 8.39 -2.82
N VAL A 242 8.58 7.86 -1.66
CA VAL A 242 9.21 6.69 -1.03
C VAL A 242 9.15 5.46 -1.93
N ILE A 243 8.00 5.19 -2.56
CA ILE A 243 7.85 4.04 -3.46
C ILE A 243 8.70 4.25 -4.72
N GLU A 244 8.68 5.45 -5.30
CA GLU A 244 9.42 5.78 -6.52
C GLU A 244 10.95 5.73 -6.31
N ASN A 245 11.45 6.30 -5.20
CA ASN A 245 12.87 6.22 -4.83
C ASN A 245 13.32 4.78 -4.67
N ARG A 246 12.53 3.98 -3.94
CA ARG A 246 12.85 2.59 -3.69
C ARG A 246 12.81 1.75 -4.98
N ALA A 247 11.83 2.01 -5.84
CA ALA A 247 11.76 1.41 -7.15
C ALA A 247 13.05 1.74 -7.92
N LYS A 248 13.37 3.03 -8.09
CA LYS A 248 14.60 3.50 -8.76
C LYS A 248 15.86 2.82 -8.22
N TRP A 249 16.03 2.77 -6.91
CA TRP A 249 17.17 2.11 -6.26
C TRP A 249 17.28 0.62 -6.58
N LEU A 250 16.15 -0.11 -6.61
CA LEU A 250 16.13 -1.52 -6.99
C LEU A 250 16.61 -1.70 -8.44
N PHE A 251 16.24 -0.76 -9.29
CA PHE A 251 16.53 -0.78 -10.72
C PHE A 251 17.96 -0.41 -11.08
N GLU A 252 18.62 0.47 -10.32
CA GLU A 252 20.05 0.79 -10.49
C GLU A 252 20.96 -0.45 -10.33
N GLY A 253 20.49 -1.51 -9.69
CA GLY A 253 21.17 -2.81 -9.67
C GLY A 253 21.33 -3.44 -11.08
N ARG A 254 20.37 -3.20 -11.98
CA ARG A 254 20.33 -3.78 -13.34
C ARG A 254 21.31 -3.12 -14.31
N THR A 255 21.51 -1.80 -14.20
CA THR A 255 22.44 -1.04 -15.05
C THR A 255 23.90 -1.32 -14.68
N ASN A 256 24.21 -1.58 -13.41
CA ASN A 256 25.56 -1.96 -12.98
C ASN A 256 25.90 -3.41 -13.28
N ALA A 257 24.92 -4.32 -13.32
CA ALA A 257 25.12 -5.73 -13.68
C ALA A 257 25.28 -5.98 -15.20
N ARG A 258 24.97 -4.97 -16.03
CA ARG A 258 25.13 -5.00 -17.50
C ARG A 258 26.39 -4.29 -18.01
N LYS A 259 27.21 -3.76 -17.10
CA LYS A 259 28.56 -3.25 -17.38
C LYS A 259 29.58 -4.30 -16.97
#